data_AF-A0A527HI05-F1
#
_entry.id   AF-A0A527HI05-F1
#
_cell.length_a   1.000
_cell.length_b   1.000
_cell.length_c   1.000
_cell.angle_alpha   90.00
_cell.angle_beta   90.00
_cell.angle_gamma   90.00
#
_symmetry.space_group_name_H-M   'P 1'
#
loop_
_entity.id
_entity.type
_entity.pdbx_description
1 polymer ?
#
loop_
_entity_poly.entity_id
_entity_poly.type
_entity_poly.pdbx_seq_one_letter_code
_entity_poly.pdbx_strand_id
1 'polypeptide(L)' 'MIRPLKRSTQSQQVLVTGGSGFLGMYCILQLLDLGYRVRCTVRSLTREPEVRRTLEQM' A
#
# COMPACT_ATOMS: atom_id res chain seq x y z
N MET A 1 -8.50 -20.16 8.01
CA MET A 1 -9.60 -19.26 8.42
C MET A 1 -8.99 -17.91 8.76
N ILE A 2 -9.13 -16.92 7.88
CA ILE A 2 -8.63 -15.56 8.14
C ILE A 2 -9.65 -14.89 9.07
N ARG A 3 -9.23 -14.52 10.29
CA ARG A 3 -10.07 -13.75 11.21
C ARG A 3 -10.43 -12.41 10.56
N PRO A 4 -11.71 -12.02 10.46
CA PRO A 4 -12.05 -10.70 9.94
C PRO A 4 -11.43 -9.63 10.84
N LEU A 5 -10.63 -8.74 10.26
CA LEU A 5 -10.13 -7.57 10.96
C LEU A 5 -11.31 -6.76 11.47
N LYS A 6 -11.33 -6.51 12.78
CA LYS A 6 -12.30 -5.66 13.47
C LYS A 6 -12.35 -4.30 12.73
N ARG A 7 -13.48 -3.97 12.08
CA ARG A 7 -13.64 -2.68 11.39
C ARG A 7 -13.63 -1.56 12.44
N SER A 8 -12.61 -0.70 12.41
CA SER A 8 -12.62 0.57 13.13
C SER A 8 -13.30 1.64 12.28
N THR A 9 -13.89 2.64 12.93
CA THR A 9 -14.62 3.76 12.30
C THR A 9 -13.72 4.83 11.67
N GLN A 10 -12.40 4.60 11.62
CA GLN A 10 -11.41 5.42 10.90
C GLN A 10 -10.92 4.66 9.67
N SER A 11 -10.54 5.37 8.60
CA SER A 11 -9.88 4.79 7.42
C SER A 11 -8.73 3.88 7.87
N GLN A 12 -8.93 2.57 7.77
CA GLN A 12 -8.01 1.58 8.35
C GLN A 12 -6.62 1.75 7.73
N GLN A 13 -5.58 1.70 8.56
CA GLN A 13 -4.21 1.85 8.10
C GLN A 13 -3.57 0.48 7.83
N VAL A 14 -2.97 0.31 6.64
CA VAL A 14 -2.31 -0.92 6.21
C VAL A 14 -0.83 -0.66 5.91
N LEU A 15 0.04 -1.56 6.38
CA LEU A 15 1.47 -1.57 6.05
C LEU A 15 1.75 -2.66 5.02
N VAL A 16 2.26 -2.29 3.85
CA VAL A 16 2.71 -3.20 2.80
C VAL A 16 4.23 -3.27 2.82
N THR A 17 4.78 -4.40 3.26
CA THR A 17 6.22 -4.63 3.15
C THR A 17 6.58 -5.05 1.73
N GLY A 18 7.68 -4.51 1.19
CA GLY A 18 8.05 -4.77 -0.21
C GLY A 18 7.12 -4.08 -1.24
N GLY A 19 6.47 -2.98 -0.85
CA GLY A 19 5.53 -2.25 -1.71
C GLY A 19 6.12 -1.66 -2.99
N SER A 20 7.46 -1.59 -3.09
CA SER A 20 8.17 -1.20 -4.32
C SER A 20 8.32 -2.34 -5.35
N GLY A 21 7.93 -3.58 -5.00
CA GLY A 21 7.91 -4.70 -5.95
C GLY A 21 6.65 -4.72 -6.80
N PHE A 22 6.68 -5.48 -7.90
CA PHE A 22 5.58 -5.60 -8.86
C PHE A 22 4.23 -5.88 -8.19
N LEU A 23 4.10 -6.99 -7.46
CA LEU A 23 2.86 -7.34 -6.74
C LEU A 23 2.53 -6.34 -5.63
N GLY A 24 3.56 -5.79 -4.97
CA GLY A 24 3.39 -4.82 -3.90
C GLY A 24 2.65 -3.56 -4.38
N MET A 25 2.95 -3.07 -5.58
CA MET A 25 2.28 -1.91 -6.16
C MET A 25 0.80 -2.17 -6.47
N TYR A 26 0.46 -3.33 -7.04
CA TYR A 26 -0.95 -3.71 -7.27
C TYR A 26 -1.73 -3.90 -5.96
N CYS A 27 -1.09 -4.41 -4.91
CA CYS A 27 -1.70 -4.47 -3.58
C CYS A 27 -1.96 -3.07 -3.02
N ILE A 28 -1.00 -2.14 -3.17
CA ILE A 28 -1.15 -0.75 -2.72
C ILE A 28 -2.32 -0.08 -3.44
N LEU A 29 -2.42 -0.20 -4.77
CA LEU A 29 -3.50 0.39 -5.55
C LEU A 29 -4.88 -0.11 -5.11
N GLN A 30 -5.05 -1.42 -5.00
CA GLN A 30 -6.33 -1.99 -4.56
C GLN A 30 -6.71 -1.54 -3.13
N LEU A 31 -5.73 -1.45 -2.23
CA LEU A 31 -5.98 -0.94 -0.87
C LEU A 31 -6.37 0.54 -0.88
N LEU A 32 -5.71 1.36 -1.69
CA LEU A 32 -6.06 2.77 -1.84
C LEU A 32 -7.47 2.95 -2.43
N ASP A 33 -7.83 2.19 -3.47
CA ASP A 33 -9.16 2.20 -4.10
C ASP A 33 -10.28 1.80 -3.12
N LEU A 34 -10.00 0.83 -2.23
CA LEU A 34 -10.89 0.43 -1.14
C LEU A 34 -10.94 1.45 0.02
N GLY A 35 -10.24 2.59 -0.09
CA GLY A 35 -10.26 3.68 0.90
C GLY A 35 -9.36 3.46 2.12
N TYR A 36 -8.42 2.51 2.06
CA TYR A 36 -7.44 2.32 3.13
C TYR A 36 -6.35 3.40 3.09
N ARG A 37 -5.81 3.73 4.27
CA ARG A 37 -4.56 4.49 4.37
C ARG A 37 -3.39 3.53 4.24
N VAL A 38 -2.58 3.65 3.21
CA VAL A 38 -1.48 2.72 2.95
C VAL A 38 -0.12 3.34 3.28
N ARG A 39 0.71 2.57 3.99
CA ARG A 39 2.16 2.81 4.11
C ARG A 39 2.88 1.64 3.48
N CYS A 40 4.02 1.88 2.87
CA CYS A 40 4.86 0.78 2.38
C CYS A 40 6.32 0.94 2.80
N THR A 41 7.04 -0.17 2.82
CA THR A 41 8.49 -0.14 2.94
C THR A 41 9.15 -0.15 1.57
N VAL A 42 10.18 0.67 1.44
CA VAL A 42 11.10 0.69 0.31
C VAL A 42 12.49 0.31 0.83
N ARG A 43 13.29 -0.39 0.01
CA ARG A 43 14.66 -0.77 0.39
C ARG A 43 15.57 0.45 0.58
N SER A 44 15.34 1.50 -0.20
CA SER A 44 16.02 2.80 -0.10
C SER A 44 15.02 3.93 -0.27
N LEU A 45 15.13 4.96 0.56
CA LEU A 45 14.29 6.17 0.44
C LEU A 45 14.52 6.90 -0.89
N THR A 46 15.68 6.72 -1.53
CA THR A 46 15.96 7.30 -2.86
C THR A 46 15.02 6.78 -3.95
N ARG A 47 14.38 5.62 -3.76
CA ARG A 47 13.38 5.05 -4.69
C ARG A 47 11.97 5.56 -4.45
N GLU A 48 11.71 6.27 -3.36
CA GLU A 48 10.37 6.71 -3.00
C GLU A 48 9.70 7.58 -4.09
N PRO A 49 10.40 8.53 -4.75
CA PRO A 49 9.80 9.32 -5.83
C PRO A 49 9.41 8.47 -7.05
N GLU A 50 10.24 7.48 -7.40
CA GLU A 50 9.96 6.54 -8.50
C GLU A 50 8.71 5.71 -8.19
N VAL A 51 8.62 5.15 -6.98
CA VAL A 51 7.46 4.35 -6.54
C VAL A 51 6.17 5.18 -6.61
N ARG A 52 6.20 6.43 -6.17
CA ARG A 52 5.02 7.32 -6.25
C ARG A 52 4.61 7.59 -7.68
N ARG A 53 5.56 7.96 -8.54
CA ARG A 53 5.28 8.23 -9.95
C ARG A 53 4.68 7.03 -10.65
N THR A 54 5.20 5.83 -10.39
CA THR A 54 4.64 4.60 -10.96
C THR A 54 3.20 4.38 -10.50
N LEU A 55 2.90 4.58 -9.22
CA LEU A 55 1.53 4.45 -8.70
C LEU A 55 0.57 5.49 -9.30
N GLU A 56 1.04 6.70 -9.61
CA GLU A 56 0.23 7.74 -10.28
C GLU A 56 -0.03 7.43 -11.77
N GLN A 57 0.78 6.57 -12.38
CA GLN A 57 0.68 6.18 -13.79
C GLN A 57 -0.07 4.85 -14.01
N MET A 58 -0.39 4.12 -12.94
CA MET A 58 -1.15 2.86 -12.96
C MET A 58 -2.64 3.11 -12.83
#